data_AF-A0A2L0TQB1-F1
#
_entry.id   AF-A0A2L0TQB1-F1
#
_cell.length_a   1.000
_cell.length_b   1.000
_cell.length_c   1.000
_cell.angle_alpha   90.00
_cell.angle_beta   90.00
_cell.angle_gamma   90.00
#
_symmetry.space_group_name_H-M   'P 1'
#
loop_
_entity.id
_entity.type
_entity.pdbx_description
1 polymer ?
#
loop_
_entity_poly.entity_id
_entity_poly.type
_entity_poly.pdbx_seq_one_letter_code
_entity_poly.pdbx_strand_id
1 'polypeptide(L)'
;MSESNALYRVQFICHSERYEVYVREVNQGQLFGFIEIAHFVWDNHTALIVDPSHEKLKSEFADVTRTLIPMHHVLRVDQVRKQGAARITELGNNVTSFPGPIYTKKP
;
A
#
# COMPACT_ATOMS: atom_id res chain seq x y z
N MET A 1 8.06 -7.54 24.66
CA MET A 1 7.09 -8.47 24.06
C MET A 1 7.62 -8.79 22.68
N SER A 2 7.88 -10.07 22.38
CA SER A 2 8.56 -10.50 21.16
C SER A 2 7.88 -9.94 19.94
N GLU A 3 8.60 -9.17 19.12
CA GLU A 3 8.13 -8.75 17.81
C GLU A 3 7.80 -10.00 17.00
N SER A 4 6.52 -10.35 16.97
CA SER A 4 5.99 -11.15 15.88
C SER A 4 6.37 -10.38 14.62
N ASN A 5 7.27 -10.95 13.81
CA ASN A 5 7.71 -10.41 12.53
C ASN A 5 6.54 -10.41 11.53
N ALA A 6 5.52 -9.62 11.86
CA ALA A 6 4.27 -9.53 11.13
C ALA A 6 4.59 -9.00 9.75
N LEU A 7 3.95 -9.59 8.76
CA LEU A 7 4.04 -9.14 7.39
C LEU A 7 2.63 -8.79 6.97
N TYR A 8 2.44 -7.55 6.56
CA TYR A 8 1.16 -7.08 6.04
C TYR A 8 1.27 -6.88 4.56
N ARG A 9 0.29 -7.39 3.81
CA ARG A 9 0.06 -7.01 2.43
C ARG A 9 -0.99 -5.90 2.41
N VAL A 10 -0.59 -4.74 1.92
CA VAL A 10 -1.46 -3.55 1.84
C VAL A 10 -1.74 -3.27 0.36
N GLN A 11 -3.03 -3.21 0.03
CA GLN A 11 -3.52 -2.86 -1.30
C GLN A 11 -4.22 -1.51 -1.22
N PHE A 12 -3.82 -0.56 -2.05
CA PHE A 12 -4.40 0.77 -2.09
C PHE A 12 -4.36 1.38 -3.49
N ILE A 13 -5.12 2.46 -3.70
CA ILE A 13 -5.13 3.21 -4.96
C ILE A 13 -4.25 4.45 -4.84
N CYS A 14 -3.37 4.66 -5.82
CA CYS A 14 -2.57 5.86 -5.98
C CYS A 14 -2.42 6.16 -7.47
N HIS A 15 -2.55 7.42 -7.91
CA HIS A 15 -2.42 7.82 -9.31
C HIS A 15 -3.23 6.98 -10.33
N SER A 16 -4.44 6.54 -9.97
CA SER A 16 -5.27 5.63 -10.80
C SER A 16 -4.65 4.26 -11.06
N GLU A 17 -3.68 3.84 -10.27
CA GLU A 17 -3.15 2.49 -10.27
C GLU A 17 -3.40 1.84 -8.89
N ARG A 18 -3.54 0.52 -8.87
CA ARG A 18 -3.58 -0.28 -7.65
C ARG A 18 -2.16 -0.68 -7.27
N TYR A 19 -1.77 -0.25 -6.07
CA TYR A 19 -0.49 -0.56 -5.46
C TYR A 19 -0.67 -1.76 -4.53
N GLU A 20 0.19 -2.76 -4.65
CA GLU A 20 0.28 -3.90 -3.73
C GLU A 20 1.69 -3.90 -3.12
N VAL A 21 1.78 -3.61 -1.82
CA VAL A 21 3.05 -3.50 -1.09
C VAL A 21 3.06 -4.40 0.15
N TYR A 22 4.26 -4.72 0.62
CA TYR A 22 4.46 -5.50 1.84
C TYR A 22 5.20 -4.64 2.88
N VAL A 23 4.68 -4.63 4.10
CA VAL A 23 5.18 -3.80 5.21
C VAL A 23 5.20 -4.57 6.52
N ARG A 24 6.01 -4.13 7.48
CA ARG A 24 6.04 -4.71 8.83
C ARG A 24 5.12 -4.00 9.82
N GLU A 25 4.74 -2.77 9.51
CA GLU A 25 3.94 -1.94 10.40
C GLU A 25 2.74 -1.34 9.65
N VAL A 26 1.57 -1.44 10.29
CA VAL A 26 0.33 -0.77 9.88
C VAL A 26 -0.31 -0.19 11.13
N ASN A 27 -0.53 1.13 11.14
CA ASN A 27 -1.06 1.86 12.29
C ASN A 27 -2.16 2.85 11.85
N GLN A 28 -3.03 3.21 12.79
CA GLN A 28 -3.87 4.39 12.62
C GLN A 28 -2.95 5.61 12.70
N GLY A 29 -2.84 6.39 11.62
CA GLY A 29 -1.87 7.46 11.52
C GLY A 29 -2.16 8.61 12.48
N GLN A 30 -1.16 9.47 12.73
CA GLN A 30 -1.33 10.66 13.56
C GLN A 30 -2.30 11.69 12.94
N LEU A 31 -2.49 11.63 11.62
CA LEU A 31 -3.47 12.43 10.90
C LEU A 31 -4.82 11.69 10.82
N PHE A 32 -5.87 12.37 11.25
CA PHE A 32 -7.23 11.84 11.16
C PHE A 32 -7.60 11.49 9.72
N GLY A 33 -8.15 10.29 9.51
CA GLY A 33 -8.57 9.81 8.20
C GLY A 33 -7.47 9.13 7.37
N PHE A 34 -6.28 8.90 7.95
CA PHE A 34 -5.16 8.22 7.28
C PHE A 34 -4.76 6.93 8.00
N ILE A 35 -4.38 5.93 7.20
CA ILE A 35 -3.68 4.73 7.64
C ILE A 35 -2.20 4.93 7.36
N GLU A 36 -1.37 4.66 8.36
CA GLU A 36 0.06 4.78 8.26
C GLU A 36 0.68 3.39 8.05
N ILE A 37 1.54 3.27 7.05
CA ILE A 37 2.30 2.06 6.79
C ILE A 37 3.80 2.37 6.81
N ALA A 38 4.59 1.46 7.36
CA ALA A 38 6.03 1.68 7.52
C ALA A 38 6.82 0.36 7.43
N HIS A 39 8.14 0.50 7.29
CA HIS A 39 9.07 -0.64 7.18
C HIS A 39 8.73 -1.53 5.97
N PHE A 40 8.84 -0.94 4.78
CA PHE A 40 8.62 -1.64 3.51
C PHE A 40 9.57 -2.83 3.35
N VAL A 41 9.02 -3.93 2.82
CA VAL A 41 9.74 -5.17 2.59
C VAL A 41 9.80 -5.40 1.08
N TRP A 42 11.01 -5.40 0.55
CA TRP A 42 11.29 -5.67 -0.87
C TRP A 42 11.82 -7.08 -1.03
N ASP A 43 11.35 -7.77 -2.06
CA ASP A 43 11.93 -9.06 -2.43
C ASP A 43 13.16 -8.79 -3.29
N ASN A 44 14.32 -9.30 -2.88
CA ASN A 44 15.54 -9.21 -3.68
C ASN A 44 15.62 -10.45 -4.59
N HIS A 45 14.60 -10.66 -5.42
CA HIS A 45 14.63 -11.74 -6.39
C HIS A 45 15.85 -11.55 -7.31
N THR A 46 16.88 -12.38 -7.13
CA THR A 46 18.04 -12.55 -8.01
C THR A 46 17.68 -13.23 -9.34
N ALA A 47 16.42 -13.17 -9.76
CA ALA A 47 15.96 -13.76 -11.00
C ALA A 47 16.28 -12.81 -12.16
N LEU A 48 16.82 -13.37 -13.24
CA LEU A 48 17.35 -12.67 -14.41
C LEU A 48 16.35 -11.76 -15.15
N ILE A 49 15.07 -11.77 -14.77
CA ILE A 49 13.97 -10.98 -15.36
C ILE A 49 13.24 -10.29 -14.22
N VAL A 50 13.37 -8.96 -14.17
CA VAL A 50 12.74 -8.11 -13.16
C VAL A 50 11.49 -7.45 -13.76
N ASP A 51 10.37 -7.45 -13.04
CA ASP A 51 9.15 -6.73 -13.44
C ASP A 51 9.36 -5.21 -13.32
N PRO A 52 9.20 -4.42 -14.40
CA PRO A 52 9.35 -2.97 -14.36
C PRO A 52 8.48 -2.28 -13.30
N SER A 53 7.30 -2.85 -13.03
CA SER A 53 6.34 -2.33 -12.05
C SER A 53 6.87 -2.46 -10.62
N HIS A 54 7.64 -3.51 -10.36
CA HIS A 54 8.28 -3.75 -9.07
C HIS A 54 9.40 -2.73 -8.83
N GLU A 55 10.25 -2.51 -9.82
CA GLU A 55 11.35 -1.54 -9.71
C GLU A 55 10.85 -0.11 -9.59
N LYS A 56 9.74 0.23 -10.27
CA LYS A 56 9.07 1.52 -10.09
C LYS A 56 8.62 1.72 -8.64
N LEU A 57 7.92 0.74 -8.04
CA LEU A 57 7.54 0.79 -6.61
C LEU A 57 8.75 0.92 -5.70
N LYS A 58 9.76 0.08 -5.92
CA LYS A 58 10.95 0.06 -5.09
C LYS A 58 11.68 1.40 -5.15
N SER A 59 11.76 2.01 -6.34
CA SER A 59 12.35 3.33 -6.53
C SER A 59 11.52 4.44 -5.89
N GLU A 60 10.20 4.40 -6.04
CA GLU A 60 9.28 5.40 -5.46
C GLU A 60 9.34 5.43 -3.93
N PHE A 61 9.49 4.25 -3.30
CA PHE A 61 9.54 4.11 -1.84
C PHE A 61 10.96 3.88 -1.30
N ALA A 62 12.01 4.03 -2.10
CA ALA A 62 13.39 3.74 -1.69
C ALA A 62 13.85 4.56 -0.48
N ASP A 63 13.50 5.85 -0.49
CA ASP A 63 13.85 6.82 0.56
C ASP A 63 12.66 7.17 1.47
N VAL A 64 11.59 6.37 1.41
CA VAL A 64 10.36 6.59 2.18
C VAL A 64 10.32 5.68 3.41
N THR A 65 10.35 6.28 4.59
CA THR A 65 10.29 5.53 5.85
C THR A 65 8.86 5.17 6.25
N ARG A 66 7.90 6.05 5.98
CA ARG A 66 6.48 5.90 6.31
C ARG A 66 5.60 6.58 5.26
N THR A 67 4.44 5.98 4.99
CA THR A 67 3.44 6.53 4.05
C THR A 67 2.11 6.66 4.75
N LEU A 68 1.48 7.82 4.63
CA LEU A 68 0.11 8.06 5.10
C LEU A 68 -0.85 7.94 3.92
N ILE A 69 -1.69 6.91 3.95
CA ILE A 69 -2.66 6.61 2.90
C ILE A 69 -4.04 7.03 3.39
N PRO A 70 -4.81 7.84 2.63
CA PRO A 70 -6.19 8.14 2.98
C PRO A 70 -6.99 6.85 3.14
N MET A 71 -7.80 6.74 4.20
CA MET A 71 -8.55 5.51 4.50
C MET A 71 -9.42 5.02 3.33
N HIS A 72 -9.96 5.95 2.53
CA HIS A 72 -10.81 5.63 1.38
C HIS A 72 -10.02 5.16 0.14
N HIS A 73 -8.69 5.28 0.14
CA HIS A 73 -7.83 4.71 -0.89
C HIS A 73 -7.36 3.30 -0.55
N VAL A 74 -7.44 2.89 0.73
CA VAL A 74 -7.09 1.54 1.14
C VAL A 74 -8.16 0.57 0.66
N LEU A 75 -7.75 -0.40 -0.15
CA LEU A 75 -8.61 -1.47 -0.63
C LEU A 75 -8.66 -2.63 0.37
N ARG A 76 -7.49 -3.03 0.90
CA ARG A 76 -7.36 -4.19 1.77
C ARG A 76 -6.04 -4.21 2.54
N VAL A 77 -6.09 -4.67 3.78
CA VAL A 77 -4.92 -4.99 4.60
C VAL A 77 -5.03 -6.43 5.08
N ASP A 78 -4.08 -7.27 4.70
CA ASP A 78 -4.01 -8.67 5.14
C ASP A 78 -2.72 -8.91 5.93
N GLN A 79 -2.81 -9.51 7.11
CA GLN A 79 -1.63 -10.10 7.75
C GLN A 79 -1.35 -11.46 7.10
N VAL A 80 -0.17 -11.62 6.50
CA VAL A 80 0.21 -12.78 5.69
C VAL A 80 1.41 -13.50 6.28
N ARG A 81 1.54 -14.80 5.98
CA ARG A 81 2.69 -15.63 6.42
C ARG A 81 3.87 -15.56 5.45
N LYS A 82 3.63 -15.27 4.18
CA LYS A 82 4.63 -15.26 3.11
C LYS A 82 4.51 -13.98 2.30
N GLN A 83 5.66 -13.45 1.89
CA GLN A 83 5.76 -12.36 0.95
C GLN A 83 5.45 -12.88 -0.46
N GLY A 84 4.75 -12.06 -1.24
CA GLY A 84 4.59 -12.23 -2.68
C GLY A 84 5.24 -11.05 -3.41
N ALA A 85 5.08 -10.99 -4.74
CA ALA A 85 5.58 -9.89 -5.53
C ALA A 85 4.80 -8.59 -5.25
N ALA A 86 5.51 -7.52 -4.89
CA ALA A 86 4.93 -6.18 -4.90
C ALA A 86 4.73 -5.72 -6.35
N ARG A 87 3.58 -5.15 -6.66
CA ARG A 87 3.19 -4.83 -8.05
C ARG A 87 2.28 -3.61 -8.14
N ILE A 88 2.32 -2.97 -9.30
CA ILE A 88 1.38 -1.94 -9.73
C ILE A 88 0.45 -2.56 -10.77
N THR A 89 -0.84 -2.24 -10.71
CA THR A 89 -1.79 -2.60 -11.76
C THR A 89 -2.58 -1.37 -12.15
N GLU A 90 -2.51 -0.96 -13.42
CA GLU A 90 -3.36 0.13 -13.92
C GLU A 90 -4.84 -0.21 -13.72
N LEU A 91 -5.59 0.73 -13.17
CA LEU A 91 -7.04 0.60 -13.06
C LEU A 91 -7.65 1.22 -14.33
N GLY A 92 -8.42 0.43 -15.08
CA GLY A 92 -9.13 0.95 -16.25
C GLY A 92 -10.20 1.99 -15.88
N ASN A 93 -10.73 2.69 -16.88
CA ASN A 93 -11.70 3.80 -16.72
C ASN A 93 -13.12 3.38 -16.26
N ASN A 94 -13.31 2.21 -15.65
CA ASN A 94 -14.61 1.70 -15.16
C ASN A 94 -14.76 1.84 -13.64
N VAL A 95 -14.11 2.83 -13.03
CA VAL A 95 -14.23 3.09 -11.58
C VAL A 95 -15.34 4.12 -11.35
N THR A 96 -16.48 3.66 -10.81
CA THR A 96 -17.54 4.57 -10.35
C THR A 96 -17.11 5.24 -9.05
N SER A 97 -17.11 6.58 -9.01
CA SER A 97 -16.80 7.32 -7.78
C SER A 97 -17.74 6.92 -6.64
N PHE A 98 -17.16 6.54 -5.50
CA PHE A 98 -17.91 6.20 -4.30
C PHE A 98 -18.67 7.45 -3.79
N PRO A 99 -19.91 7.29 -3.26
CA PRO A 99 -20.68 8.42 -2.74
C PRO A 99 -19.93 9.21 -1.66
N GLY A 100 -20.22 10.52 -1.61
CA GLY A 100 -19.45 11.52 -0.85
C GLY A 100 -19.30 11.26 0.65
N PRO A 101 -18.46 12.07 1.33
CA PRO A 101 -17.94 11.73 2.65
C PRO A 101 -19.04 11.61 3.71
N ILE A 102 -18.96 10.57 4.54
CA ILE A 102 -19.86 10.38 5.70
C ILE A 102 -19.65 11.48 6.76
N TYR A 103 -18.44 12.04 6.85
CA TYR A 103 -18.01 12.88 7.98
C TYR A 103 -17.94 14.38 7.68
N THR A 104 -18.24 14.82 6.45
CA THR A 104 -18.35 16.25 6.13
C THR A 104 -19.72 16.52 5.54
N LYS A 105 -20.45 17.49 6.12
CA LYS A 105 -21.66 18.02 5.49
C LYS A 105 -21.32 18.49 4.07
N LYS A 106 -22.15 18.12 3.09
CA LYS A 106 -22.08 18.77 1.77
C LYS A 106 -22.23 20.28 1.97
N PRO A 107 -21.40 21.11 1.29
CA PRO A 107 -21.67 22.54 1.21
C PRO A 107 -23.04 22.80 0.57
#